data_AF-A0A1Y2T812-F1
#
_entry.id   AF-A0A1Y2T812-F1
#
_cell.length_a   1.000
_cell.length_b   1.000
_cell.length_c   1.000
_cell.angle_alpha   90.00
_cell.angle_beta   90.00
_cell.angle_gamma   90.00
#
_symmetry.space_group_name_H-M   'P 1'
#
loop_
_entity.id
_entity.type
_entity.pdbx_description
1 polymer ?
#
loop_
_entity_poly.entity_id
_entity_poly.type
_entity_poly.pdbx_seq_one_letter_code
_entity_poly.pdbx_strand_id
1 'polypeptide(L)'
;EYRRTEDAVLADPDAVALIREYEAAKRAVKLSRGRPPEEQKALVERFLAIEERFNAHPVIQAYWNARVALDAFMERINAVVTFPITGETAPRAKGGCGSGSCGCGG
;
A
#
# COMPACT_ATOMS: atom_id res chain seq x y z
N GLU A 1 -6.15 17.16 -4.33
CA GLU A 1 -6.35 15.77 -4.73
C GLU A 1 -6.27 14.79 -3.58
N TYR A 2 -5.10 14.57 -2.96
CA TYR A 2 -4.92 13.64 -1.83
C TYR A 2 -5.96 13.81 -0.70
N ARG A 3 -6.11 15.03 -0.13
CA ARG A 3 -7.08 15.30 0.94
C ARG A 3 -8.52 14.95 0.54
N ARG A 4 -8.92 15.27 -0.69
CA ARG A 4 -10.27 14.98 -1.20
C ARG A 4 -10.53 13.46 -1.24
N THR A 5 -9.57 12.69 -1.71
CA THR A 5 -9.69 11.23 -1.77
C THR A 5 -9.60 10.57 -0.39
N GLU A 6 -8.86 11.17 0.54
CA GLU A 6 -8.80 10.75 1.95
C GLU A 6 -10.16 10.98 2.63
N ASP A 7 -10.75 12.16 2.47
CA ASP A 7 -12.09 12.47 2.98
C ASP A 7 -13.15 11.53 2.39
N ALA A 8 -13.04 11.19 1.10
CA ALA A 8 -13.95 10.27 0.44
C ALA A 8 -13.87 8.84 1.00
N VAL A 9 -12.66 8.36 1.34
CA VAL A 9 -12.48 7.08 2.04
C VAL A 9 -13.11 7.15 3.44
N LEU A 10 -12.87 8.22 4.19
CA LEU A 10 -13.38 8.35 5.57
C LEU A 10 -14.91 8.49 5.62
N ALA A 11 -15.51 9.04 4.58
CA ALA A 11 -16.97 9.15 4.41
C ALA A 11 -17.64 7.86 3.93
N ASP A 12 -16.87 6.87 3.50
CA ASP A 12 -17.35 5.58 2.99
C ASP A 12 -17.10 4.46 4.02
N PRO A 13 -18.13 4.03 4.78
CA PRO A 13 -17.98 3.00 5.81
C PRO A 13 -17.49 1.66 5.26
N ASP A 14 -17.87 1.31 4.03
CA ASP A 14 -17.47 0.06 3.39
C ASP A 14 -15.99 0.10 3.02
N ALA A 15 -15.51 1.24 2.51
CA ALA A 15 -14.09 1.46 2.27
C ALA A 15 -13.27 1.36 3.56
N VAL A 16 -13.72 2.00 4.64
CA VAL A 16 -13.05 1.94 5.96
C VAL A 16 -13.01 0.51 6.50
N ALA A 17 -14.12 -0.22 6.40
CA ALA A 17 -14.19 -1.61 6.84
C ALA A 17 -13.24 -2.50 6.04
N LEU A 18 -13.24 -2.35 4.71
CA LEU A 18 -12.39 -3.15 3.82
C LEU A 18 -10.90 -2.88 4.01
N ILE A 19 -10.50 -1.62 4.26
CA ILE A 19 -9.11 -1.28 4.64
C ILE A 19 -8.70 -1.99 5.92
N ARG A 20 -9.57 -2.01 6.94
CA ARG A 20 -9.28 -2.69 8.22
C ARG A 20 -9.18 -4.20 8.04
N GLU A 21 -10.10 -4.79 7.27
CA GLU A 21 -10.07 -6.22 6.93
C GLU A 21 -8.76 -6.59 6.21
N TYR A 22 -8.37 -5.79 5.22
CA TYR A 22 -7.13 -5.99 4.47
C TYR A 22 -5.90 -5.94 5.38
N GLU A 23 -5.78 -4.93 6.24
CA GLU A 23 -4.66 -4.81 7.17
C GLU A 23 -4.60 -5.96 8.20
N ALA A 24 -5.76 -6.39 8.71
CA ALA A 24 -5.85 -7.53 9.61
C ALA A 24 -5.43 -8.84 8.93
N ALA A 25 -5.91 -9.10 7.71
CA ALA A 25 -5.58 -10.30 6.94
C ALA A 25 -4.09 -10.33 6.57
N LYS A 26 -3.54 -9.19 6.11
CA LYS A 26 -2.10 -9.04 5.82
C LYS A 26 -1.24 -9.32 7.04
N ARG A 27 -1.64 -8.81 8.20
CA ARG A 27 -0.95 -9.07 9.49
C ARG A 27 -1.05 -10.55 9.86
N ALA A 28 -2.20 -11.19 9.67
CA ALA A 28 -2.39 -12.61 9.96
C ALA A 28 -1.46 -13.50 9.11
N VAL A 29 -1.35 -13.22 7.80
CA VAL A 29 -0.40 -13.93 6.91
C VAL A 29 1.05 -13.69 7.33
N LYS A 30 1.42 -12.44 7.66
CA LYS A 30 2.80 -12.12 8.11
C LYS A 30 3.18 -12.87 9.39
N LEU A 31 2.22 -13.04 10.31
CA LEU A 31 2.40 -13.71 11.59
C LEU A 31 2.12 -15.23 11.53
N SER A 32 1.80 -15.78 10.34
CA SER A 32 1.52 -17.22 10.20
C SER A 32 2.77 -18.09 10.10
N ARG A 33 3.97 -17.49 10.17
CA ARG A 33 5.25 -18.23 10.10
C ARG A 33 5.32 -19.25 11.24
N GLY A 34 5.59 -20.51 10.90
CA GLY A 34 5.66 -21.61 11.87
C GLY A 34 4.33 -22.29 12.19
N ARG A 35 3.22 -21.87 11.56
CA ARG A 35 1.95 -22.61 11.62
C ARG A 35 1.94 -23.81 10.67
N PRO A 36 1.02 -24.78 10.85
CA PRO A 36 0.82 -25.86 9.90
C PRO A 36 0.57 -25.32 8.47
N PRO A 37 1.08 -25.99 7.42
CA PRO A 37 0.93 -25.53 6.03
C PRO A 37 -0.51 -25.28 5.62
N GLU A 38 -1.46 -26.11 6.05
CA GLU A 38 -2.88 -25.96 5.73
C GLU A 38 -3.49 -24.69 6.34
N GLU A 39 -3.13 -24.35 7.58
CA GLU A 39 -3.57 -23.11 8.21
C GLU A 39 -2.97 -21.88 7.52
N GLN A 40 -1.69 -21.96 7.14
CA GLN A 40 -1.05 -20.89 6.40
C GLN A 40 -1.70 -20.67 5.03
N LYS A 41 -2.01 -21.76 4.32
CA LYS A 41 -2.70 -21.72 3.03
C LYS A 41 -4.08 -21.06 3.16
N ALA A 42 -4.88 -21.46 4.14
CA ALA A 42 -6.19 -20.85 4.39
C ALA A 42 -6.10 -19.34 4.70
N LEU A 43 -5.08 -18.90 5.44
CA LEU A 43 -4.85 -17.48 5.71
C LEU A 43 -4.47 -16.70 4.44
N VAL A 44 -3.64 -17.31 3.58
CA VAL A 44 -3.26 -16.70 2.30
C VAL A 44 -4.46 -16.60 1.36
N GLU A 45 -5.25 -17.66 1.21
CA GLU A 45 -6.46 -17.65 0.37
C GLU A 45 -7.46 -16.57 0.82
N ARG A 46 -7.68 -16.46 2.13
CA ARG A 46 -8.53 -15.41 2.69
C ARG A 46 -7.97 -14.00 2.42
N PHE A 47 -6.65 -13.83 2.54
CA PHE A 47 -6.00 -12.56 2.23
C PHE A 47 -6.18 -12.18 0.76
N LEU A 48 -5.98 -13.12 -0.18
CA LEU A 48 -6.13 -12.89 -1.62
C LEU A 48 -7.55 -12.46 -1.98
N ALA A 49 -8.57 -13.09 -1.40
CA ALA A 49 -9.97 -12.70 -1.64
C ALA A 49 -10.30 -11.28 -1.13
N ILE A 50 -9.71 -10.88 0.00
CA ILE A 50 -9.87 -9.52 0.55
C ILE A 50 -9.07 -8.52 -0.29
N GLU A 51 -7.87 -8.90 -0.74
CA GLU A 51 -7.02 -8.08 -1.62
C GLU A 51 -7.69 -7.81 -2.97
N GLU A 52 -8.37 -8.79 -3.56
CA GLU A 52 -9.15 -8.60 -4.79
C GLU A 52 -10.25 -7.55 -4.60
N ARG A 53 -11.04 -7.66 -3.53
CA ARG A 53 -12.08 -6.67 -3.19
C ARG A 53 -11.48 -5.29 -2.96
N PHE A 54 -10.37 -5.22 -2.22
CA PHE A 54 -9.65 -3.97 -1.94
C PHE A 54 -9.15 -3.32 -3.24
N ASN A 55 -8.62 -4.11 -4.16
CA ASN A 55 -8.10 -3.65 -5.45
C ASN A 55 -9.22 -3.23 -6.41
N ALA A 56 -10.40 -3.82 -6.30
CA ALA A 56 -11.57 -3.45 -7.09
C ALA A 56 -12.31 -2.22 -6.56
N HIS A 57 -12.07 -1.81 -5.30
CA HIS A 57 -12.86 -0.75 -4.67
C HIS A 57 -12.45 0.65 -5.17
N PRO A 58 -13.34 1.39 -5.87
CA PRO A 58 -12.96 2.60 -6.62
C PRO A 58 -12.48 3.74 -5.72
N VAL A 59 -13.11 3.95 -4.57
CA VAL A 59 -12.73 5.01 -3.60
C VAL A 59 -11.34 4.75 -3.00
N ILE A 60 -11.04 3.49 -2.68
CA ILE A 60 -9.73 3.06 -2.17
C ILE A 60 -8.66 3.24 -3.25
N GLN A 61 -8.94 2.83 -4.49
CA GLN A 61 -8.00 3.00 -5.60
C GLN A 61 -7.72 4.47 -5.91
N ALA A 62 -8.74 5.32 -5.88
CA ALA A 62 -8.57 6.76 -6.07
C ALA A 62 -7.65 7.37 -5.00
N TYR A 63 -7.86 6.99 -3.73
CA TYR A 63 -7.00 7.40 -2.62
C TYR A 63 -5.57 6.86 -2.76
N TRP A 64 -5.41 5.58 -3.12
CA TRP A 64 -4.09 4.98 -3.32
C TRP A 64 -3.29 5.69 -4.41
N ASN A 65 -3.93 5.97 -5.55
CA ASN A 65 -3.31 6.70 -6.66
C ASN A 65 -2.92 8.13 -6.24
N ALA A 66 -3.78 8.82 -5.49
CA ALA A 66 -3.48 10.15 -4.97
C ALA A 66 -2.30 10.14 -3.98
N ARG A 67 -2.15 9.07 -3.19
CA ARG A 67 -1.03 8.87 -2.26
C ARG A 67 0.27 8.64 -3.01
N VAL A 68 0.29 7.75 -4.00
CA VAL A 68 1.46 7.51 -4.86
C VAL A 68 1.90 8.79 -5.58
N ALA A 69 0.95 9.58 -6.09
CA ALA A 69 1.25 10.85 -6.74
C ALA A 69 1.85 11.87 -5.76
N LEU A 70 1.36 11.92 -4.52
CA LEU A 70 1.90 12.77 -3.47
C LEU A 70 3.33 12.36 -3.11
N ASP A 71 3.58 11.07 -2.91
CA ASP A 71 4.91 10.54 -2.60
C ASP A 71 5.92 10.89 -3.71
N ALA A 72 5.54 10.66 -4.97
CA ALA A 72 6.37 11.02 -6.13
C ALA A 72 6.63 12.52 -6.23
N PHE A 73 5.68 13.36 -5.82
CA PHE A 73 5.87 14.82 -5.76
C PHE A 73 6.86 15.21 -4.65
N MET A 74 6.75 14.61 -3.47
CA MET A 74 7.68 14.85 -2.35
C MET A 74 9.10 14.40 -2.70
N GLU A 75 9.27 13.28 -3.41
CA GLU A 75 10.58 12.85 -3.91
C GLU A 75 11.20 13.88 -4.88
N ARG A 76 10.39 14.49 -5.76
CA ARG A 76 10.89 15.54 -6.67
C ARG A 76 11.31 16.80 -5.92
N ILE A 77 10.57 17.20 -4.88
CA ILE A 77 10.97 18.33 -4.03
C ILE A 77 12.34 18.05 -3.41
N ASN A 78 12.52 16.86 -2.83
CA ASN A 78 13.80 16.47 -2.24
C ASN A 78 14.94 16.51 -3.28
N ALA A 79 14.70 16.02 -4.50
CA ALA A 79 15.70 16.09 -5.57
C ALA A 79 16.09 17.54 -5.94
N VAL A 80 15.11 18.46 -6.02
CA VAL A 80 15.33 19.87 -6.37
C VAL A 80 16.00 20.65 -5.24
N VAL A 81 15.73 20.32 -3.98
CA VAL A 81 16.34 21.01 -2.82
C VAL A 81 17.74 20.48 -2.54
N THR A 82 17.96 19.17 -2.63
CA THR A 82 19.24 18.54 -2.28
C THR A 82 20.31 18.78 -3.34
N PHE A 83 19.96 18.78 -4.62
CA PHE A 83 20.93 18.89 -5.72
C PHE A 83 21.71 20.22 -5.73
N PRO A 84 21.09 21.41 -5.58
CA PRO A 84 21.82 22.68 -5.54
C PRO A 84 22.70 22.86 -4.30
N ILE A 85 22.37 22.17 -3.19
CA ILE A 85 23.07 22.30 -1.91
C ILE A 85 24.26 21.33 -1.82
N THR A 86 24.10 20.11 -2.35
CA THR A 86 25.07 19.02 -2.14
C THR A 86 25.80 18.59 -3.41
N GLY A 87 25.31 18.97 -4.60
CA GLY A 87 25.80 18.44 -5.88
C GLY A 87 25.40 16.99 -6.15
N GLU A 88 24.67 16.36 -5.23
CA GLU A 88 24.23 14.97 -5.31
C GLU A 88 22.69 14.89 -5.32
N THR A 89 22.14 13.87 -5.99
CA THR A 89 20.71 13.59 -5.92
C THR A 89 20.35 12.99 -4.56
N ALA A 90 19.26 13.46 -3.94
CA ALA A 90 18.79 12.94 -2.66
C ALA A 90 18.65 11.40 -2.71
N PRO A 91 19.16 10.66 -1.70
CA PRO A 91 18.95 9.22 -1.64
C PRO A 91 17.44 8.95 -1.59
N ARG A 92 16.97 8.03 -2.43
CA ARG A 92 15.55 7.65 -2.45
C ARG A 92 15.13 7.26 -1.04
N ALA A 93 14.08 7.88 -0.54
CA ALA A 93 13.54 7.53 0.77
C ALA A 93 13.18 6.04 0.76
N LYS A 94 13.87 5.23 1.58
CA LYS A 94 13.48 3.84 1.86
C LYS A 94 12.18 3.88 2.67
N GLY A 95 11.07 4.16 2.00
CA GLY A 95 9.81 4.46 2.66
C GLY A 95 8.63 4.46 1.69
N GLY A 96 8.63 3.57 0.71
CA GLY A 96 7.50 3.35 -0.17
C GLY A 96 7.43 1.87 -0.48
N CYS A 97 6.31 1.24 -0.18
CA CYS A 97 5.97 -0.06 -0.74
C CYS A 97 5.65 0.16 -2.23
N GLY A 98 6.68 0.54 -2.99
CA GLY A 98 6.62 0.67 -4.44
C GLY A 98 6.51 -0.73 -5.01
N SER A 99 5.44 -0.98 -5.75
CA SER A 99 5.35 -1.87 -6.92
C SER A 99 6.61 -2.71 -7.14
N GLY A 100 6.77 -3.72 -6.28
CA GLY A 100 7.93 -4.58 -6.23
C GLY A 100 7.42 -5.99 -6.40
N SER A 101 7.52 -6.47 -7.64
CA SER A 101 7.65 -7.89 -7.94
C SER A 101 6.68 -8.80 -7.18
N CYS A 102 5.44 -8.90 -7.66
CA CYS A 102 4.67 -10.14 -7.53
C CYS A 102 5.30 -11.20 -8.46
N GLY A 103 6.54 -11.59 -8.18
CA GLY A 103 7.18 -12.79 -8.69
C GLY A 103 6.94 -13.90 -7.67
N CYS A 104 5.83 -14.61 -7.83
CA CYS A 104 5.65 -15.90 -7.17
C CYS A 104 6.70 -16.88 -7.72
N GLY A 105 7.49 -17.45 -6.80
CA GLY A 105 8.02 -18.82 -6.84
C GLY A 105 8.79 -19.30 -8.06
N GLY A 106 10.09 -19.60 -7.87
CA GLY A 106 10.91 -20.38 -8.79
C GLY A 106 12.25 -19.74 -9.09
#